data_AF-A0A1D6FIK3-F1
#
_entry.id   AF-A0A1D6FIK3-F1
#
_cell.length_a   1.000
_cell.length_b   1.000
_cell.length_c   1.000
_cell.angle_alpha   90.00
_cell.angle_beta   90.00
_cell.angle_gamma   90.00
#
_symmetry.space_group_name_H-M   'P 1'
#
loop_
_entity.id
_entity.type
_entity.pdbx_description
1 polymer ?
#
loop_
_entity_poly.entity_id
_entity_poly.type
_entity_poly.pdbx_seq_one_letter_code
_entity_poly.pdbx_strand_id
1 'polypeptide(L)'
;MARYFRSSNLASRIFDRQLISPLPGATVNTIRQFYENLVPSYTIYDIDCPDYSFRKFTDDGKYLVAFSRNHQDLIVYRPIWFTYSCNEECETHELPPKAKKFDSFFKQLYSIPLASSNEYICKDFFLYMECHRFGLFATSTAQSNESTATEGAIHGVPLIEKITFHLVRLEDGVILDEKAFCNDFINLAHSIGAYMYEDLLCIVSLRYQTIHILQIRDSGNLVEVRNIGAFCREDDELFLHSHIQTGYGGSFLPGIKQRLLSYIFCKTWNEVPDQTLVSYLV
;
A
#
# COMPACT_ATOMS: atom_id res chain seq x y z
N MET A 1 3.74 -24.05 -20.58
CA MET A 1 3.32 -23.42 -21.86
C MET A 1 3.51 -21.92 -21.71
N ALA A 2 4.42 -21.33 -22.48
CA ALA A 2 4.80 -19.93 -22.37
C ALA A 2 3.59 -19.03 -22.56
N ARG A 3 3.25 -18.26 -21.53
CA ARG A 3 2.25 -17.19 -21.58
C ARG A 3 2.89 -16.10 -22.44
N TYR A 4 2.60 -16.08 -23.75
CA TYR A 4 3.03 -15.00 -24.62
C TYR A 4 2.61 -13.67 -23.95
N PHE A 5 3.59 -12.82 -23.67
CA PHE A 5 3.32 -11.45 -23.24
C PHE A 5 2.48 -10.79 -24.34
N ARG A 6 1.20 -10.56 -24.03
CA ARG A 6 0.32 -9.82 -24.93
C ARG A 6 0.73 -8.37 -24.89
N SER A 7 0.72 -7.70 -26.05
CA SER A 7 0.96 -6.25 -26.07
C SER A 7 -0.13 -5.55 -25.25
N SER A 8 0.26 -4.61 -24.41
CA SER A 8 -0.68 -3.75 -23.65
C SER A 8 -1.31 -2.66 -24.55
N ASN A 9 -0.83 -2.52 -25.78
CA ASN A 9 -1.29 -1.52 -26.74
C ASN A 9 -2.61 -1.97 -27.39
N LEU A 10 -3.69 -1.22 -27.14
CA LEU A 10 -5.02 -1.51 -27.65
C LEU A 10 -5.08 -1.53 -29.19
N ALA A 11 -4.37 -0.62 -29.87
CA ALA A 11 -4.38 -0.56 -31.34
C ALA A 11 -3.73 -1.81 -31.96
N SER A 12 -2.60 -2.26 -31.41
CA SER A 12 -1.95 -3.51 -31.84
C SER A 12 -2.90 -4.71 -31.70
N ARG A 13 -3.63 -4.82 -30.58
CA ARG A 13 -4.61 -5.90 -30.37
C ARG A 13 -5.80 -5.83 -31.32
N ILE A 14 -6.23 -4.63 -31.73
CA ILE A 14 -7.29 -4.44 -32.74
C ILE A 14 -6.81 -4.93 -34.11
N PHE A 15 -5.60 -4.55 -34.52
CA PHE A 15 -5.02 -4.99 -35.79
C PHE A 15 -4.83 -6.50 -35.84
N ASP A 16 -4.33 -7.11 -34.76
CA ASP A 16 -4.19 -8.56 -34.66
C ASP A 16 -5.55 -9.26 -34.82
N ARG A 17 -6.62 -8.73 -34.23
CA ARG A 17 -7.99 -9.27 -34.42
C ARG A 17 -8.47 -9.14 -35.86
N GLN A 18 -8.16 -8.03 -36.54
CA GLN A 18 -8.60 -7.79 -37.92
C GLN A 18 -7.89 -8.74 -38.90
N LEU A 19 -6.64 -9.10 -38.61
CA LEU A 19 -5.80 -9.90 -39.51
C LEU A 19 -5.76 -11.38 -39.14
N ILE A 20 -5.96 -11.75 -37.87
CA ILE A 20 -5.79 -13.11 -37.36
C ILE A 20 -7.16 -13.68 -36.95
N SER A 21 -7.58 -14.75 -37.63
CA SER A 21 -8.75 -15.52 -37.22
C SER A 21 -8.41 -16.43 -36.03
N PRO A 22 -9.26 -16.50 -34.99
CA PRO A 22 -9.03 -17.39 -33.87
C PRO A 22 -9.15 -18.85 -34.30
N LEU A 23 -8.49 -19.75 -33.55
CA LEU A 23 -8.65 -21.19 -33.71
C LEU A 23 -10.13 -21.59 -33.59
N PRO A 24 -10.59 -22.61 -34.33
CA PRO A 24 -11.97 -23.12 -34.20
C PRO A 24 -12.33 -23.41 -32.73
N GLY A 25 -13.45 -22.85 -32.27
CA GLY A 25 -13.92 -23.00 -30.88
C GLY A 25 -13.29 -22.05 -29.86
N ALA A 26 -12.26 -21.26 -30.21
CA ALA A 26 -11.63 -20.30 -29.31
C ALA A 26 -12.27 -18.90 -29.35
N THR A 27 -13.20 -18.65 -30.28
CA THR A 27 -13.76 -17.33 -30.60
C THR A 27 -14.29 -16.58 -29.37
N VAL A 28 -15.07 -17.23 -28.51
CA VAL A 28 -15.66 -16.62 -27.32
C VAL A 28 -14.59 -16.20 -26.31
N ASN A 29 -13.59 -17.04 -26.09
CA ASN A 29 -12.49 -16.75 -25.16
C ASN A 29 -11.58 -15.65 -25.72
N THR A 30 -11.29 -15.65 -27.03
CA THR A 30 -10.53 -14.59 -27.71
C THR A 30 -11.24 -13.24 -27.64
N ILE A 31 -12.57 -13.21 -27.81
CA ILE A 31 -13.37 -11.98 -27.71
C ILE A 31 -13.41 -11.47 -26.28
N ARG A 32 -13.67 -12.32 -25.28
CA ARG A 32 -13.68 -11.93 -23.86
C ARG A 32 -12.36 -11.35 -23.40
N GLN A 33 -11.26 -11.91 -23.90
CA GLN A 33 -9.93 -11.41 -23.67
C GLN A 33 -9.65 -10.06 -24.35
N PHE A 34 -10.40 -9.62 -25.35
CA PHE A 34 -10.17 -8.33 -26.01
C PHE A 34 -10.74 -7.16 -25.18
N TYR A 35 -11.89 -7.38 -24.53
CA TYR A 35 -12.54 -6.41 -23.65
C TYR A 35 -11.98 -6.46 -22.22
N GLU A 36 -10.65 -6.38 -22.09
CA GLU A 36 -9.99 -6.25 -20.78
C GLU A 36 -10.21 -4.85 -20.16
N ASN A 37 -10.55 -3.86 -20.99
CA ASN A 37 -10.83 -2.50 -20.57
C ASN A 37 -12.34 -2.23 -20.66
N LEU A 38 -12.99 -2.15 -19.51
CA LEU A 38 -14.35 -1.61 -19.40
C LEU A 38 -14.25 -0.09 -19.40
N VAL A 39 -14.70 0.55 -20.48
CA VAL A 39 -14.90 2.00 -20.51
C VAL A 39 -16.25 2.33 -19.87
N PRO A 40 -16.33 3.33 -18.98
CA PRO A 40 -17.59 3.77 -18.42
C PRO A 40 -18.56 4.14 -19.54
N SER A 41 -19.72 3.48 -19.57
CA SER A 41 -20.76 3.73 -20.59
C SER A 41 -21.79 4.76 -20.16
N TYR A 42 -21.84 5.09 -18.87
CA TYR A 42 -22.83 5.99 -18.28
C TYR A 42 -22.30 6.61 -16.98
N THR A 43 -22.59 7.90 -16.77
CA THR A 43 -22.30 8.63 -15.53
C THR A 43 -23.62 9.08 -14.92
N ILE A 44 -23.88 8.70 -13.67
CA ILE A 44 -25.04 9.15 -12.90
C ILE A 44 -24.60 10.34 -12.05
N TYR A 45 -25.31 11.45 -12.17
CA TYR A 45 -25.09 12.67 -11.38
C TYR A 45 -26.08 12.74 -10.21
N ASP A 46 -25.77 13.59 -9.24
CA ASP A 46 -26.64 13.92 -8.09
C ASP A 46 -27.14 12.69 -7.33
N ILE A 47 -26.26 11.70 -7.14
CA ILE A 47 -26.53 10.54 -6.30
C ILE A 47 -26.60 11.01 -4.85
N ASP A 48 -27.67 10.62 -4.15
CA ASP A 48 -27.79 10.78 -2.71
C ASP A 48 -26.75 9.86 -2.02
N CYS A 49 -25.65 10.47 -1.59
CA CYS A 49 -24.42 9.81 -1.14
C CYS A 49 -24.11 10.23 0.31
N PRO A 50 -23.73 9.29 1.19
CA PRO A 50 -23.34 9.65 2.55
C PRO A 50 -22.11 10.58 2.55
N ASP A 51 -22.07 11.48 3.54
CA ASP A 51 -21.00 12.46 3.72
C ASP A 51 -19.74 11.81 4.33
N TYR A 52 -19.15 10.90 3.55
CA TYR A 52 -17.96 10.13 3.90
C TYR A 52 -16.80 10.43 2.95
N SER A 53 -15.58 10.22 3.43
CA SER A 53 -14.38 10.32 2.62
C SER A 53 -14.11 8.97 1.95
N PHE A 54 -14.55 8.82 0.70
CA PHE A 54 -14.27 7.62 -0.10
C PHE A 54 -12.80 7.57 -0.49
N ARG A 55 -12.15 6.42 -0.23
CA ARG A 55 -10.71 6.26 -0.45
C ARG A 55 -10.40 5.59 -1.78
N LYS A 56 -10.63 4.28 -1.88
CA LYS A 56 -10.46 3.51 -3.12
C LYS A 56 -11.17 2.16 -3.02
N PHE A 57 -11.31 1.52 -4.17
CA PHE A 57 -11.63 0.10 -4.28
C PHE A 57 -10.40 -0.75 -4.00
N THR A 58 -10.62 -1.97 -3.51
CA THR A 58 -9.61 -3.03 -3.64
C THR A 58 -9.44 -3.41 -5.11
N ASP A 59 -8.26 -3.88 -5.51
CA ASP A 59 -8.00 -4.21 -6.92
C ASP A 59 -8.88 -5.34 -7.46
N ASP A 60 -9.38 -6.20 -6.58
CA ASP A 60 -10.36 -7.24 -6.91
C ASP A 60 -11.80 -6.72 -7.00
N GLY A 61 -12.03 -5.44 -6.73
CA GLY A 61 -13.33 -4.77 -6.81
C GLY A 61 -14.35 -5.23 -5.77
N LYS A 62 -13.95 -6.04 -4.76
CA LYS A 62 -14.88 -6.59 -3.77
C LYS A 62 -15.27 -5.61 -2.67
N TYR A 63 -14.39 -4.64 -2.38
CA TYR A 63 -14.58 -3.70 -1.28
C TYR A 63 -14.34 -2.27 -1.74
N LEU A 64 -15.20 -1.36 -1.29
CA LEU A 64 -14.98 0.08 -1.35
C LEU A 64 -14.73 0.57 0.08
N VAL A 65 -13.55 1.17 0.29
CA VAL A 65 -13.13 1.68 1.59
C VAL A 65 -13.45 3.17 1.70
N ALA A 66 -14.04 3.57 2.82
CA ALA A 66 -14.35 4.94 3.15
C ALA A 66 -14.03 5.23 4.63
N PHE A 67 -13.87 6.51 4.94
CA PHE A 67 -13.68 7.00 6.31
C PHE A 67 -14.81 7.94 6.67
N SER A 68 -15.18 7.96 7.95
CA SER A 68 -16.16 8.92 8.46
C SER A 68 -15.67 10.36 8.29
N ARG A 69 -16.59 11.32 8.30
CA ARG A 69 -16.27 12.75 8.14
C ARG A 69 -15.30 13.28 9.20
N ASN A 70 -15.42 12.77 10.43
CA ASN A 70 -14.52 13.10 11.54
C ASN A 70 -13.22 12.29 11.53
N HIS A 71 -13.00 11.43 10.52
CA HIS A 71 -11.84 10.54 10.41
C HIS A 71 -11.62 9.68 11.65
N GLN A 72 -12.68 9.08 12.20
CA GLN A 72 -12.60 8.19 13.36
C GLN A 72 -13.00 6.75 13.01
N ASP A 73 -13.96 6.59 12.12
CA ASP A 73 -14.50 5.29 11.75
C ASP A 73 -14.03 4.86 10.36
N LEU A 74 -13.69 3.58 10.26
CA LEU A 74 -13.51 2.87 9.01
C LEU A 74 -14.87 2.30 8.57
N ILE A 75 -15.29 2.64 7.36
CA ILE A 75 -16.50 2.13 6.74
C ILE A 75 -16.12 1.35 5.49
N VAL A 76 -16.60 0.11 5.40
CA VAL A 76 -16.35 -0.74 4.23
C VAL A 76 -17.67 -1.14 3.58
N TYR A 77 -17.74 -0.94 2.28
CA TYR A 77 -18.87 -1.27 1.45
C TYR A 77 -18.56 -2.46 0.55
N ARG A 78 -19.57 -3.29 0.30
CA ARG A 78 -19.57 -4.28 -0.78
C ARG A 78 -20.30 -3.71 -1.99
N PRO A 79 -19.61 -3.57 -3.13
CA PRO A 79 -20.28 -3.26 -4.39
C PRO A 79 -21.24 -4.40 -4.76
N ILE A 80 -22.48 -4.06 -5.04
CA ILE A 80 -23.54 -5.01 -5.43
C ILE A 80 -23.89 -4.93 -6.91
N TRP A 81 -23.15 -4.12 -7.68
CA TRP A 81 -23.19 -3.93 -9.15
C TRP A 81 -24.53 -4.31 -9.80
N PHE A 82 -25.40 -3.34 -10.07
CA PHE A 82 -26.59 -3.66 -10.86
C PHE A 82 -26.22 -4.09 -12.27
N THR A 83 -26.84 -5.18 -12.71
CA THR A 83 -27.02 -5.49 -14.12
C THR A 83 -28.44 -5.06 -14.50
N TYR A 84 -28.64 -3.75 -14.74
CA TYR A 84 -29.86 -3.32 -15.43
C TYR A 84 -29.72 -3.73 -16.89
N SER A 85 -30.36 -4.82 -17.30
CA SER A 85 -30.51 -5.16 -18.71
C SER A 85 -31.71 -4.39 -19.24
N CYS A 86 -31.48 -3.41 -20.11
CA CYS A 86 -32.56 -2.78 -20.83
C CYS A 86 -33.04 -3.76 -21.91
N ASN A 87 -34.10 -4.52 -21.63
CA ASN A 87 -34.61 -5.58 -22.51
C ASN A 87 -35.73 -5.11 -23.45
N GLU A 88 -36.03 -3.82 -23.47
CA GLU A 88 -37.10 -3.26 -24.29
C GLU A 88 -36.55 -2.10 -25.13
N GLU A 89 -37.15 -1.86 -26.29
CA GLU A 89 -36.82 -0.75 -27.20
C GLU A 89 -36.99 0.57 -26.43
N CYS A 90 -35.92 0.98 -25.76
CA CYS A 90 -35.98 1.97 -24.70
C CYS A 90 -35.90 3.36 -25.32
N GLU A 91 -37.06 3.94 -25.61
CA GLU A 91 -37.17 5.32 -26.11
C GLU A 91 -36.71 6.36 -25.07
N THR A 92 -36.42 5.96 -23.83
CA THR A 92 -35.90 6.84 -22.76
C THR A 92 -34.71 6.19 -22.07
N HIS A 93 -33.51 6.75 -22.26
CA HIS A 93 -32.27 6.37 -21.57
C HIS A 93 -32.28 6.61 -20.03
N GLU A 94 -33.45 6.58 -19.40
CA GLU A 94 -33.62 6.90 -17.98
C GLU A 94 -33.47 5.64 -17.13
N LEU A 95 -32.45 5.66 -16.26
CA LEU A 95 -32.26 4.64 -15.24
C LEU A 95 -33.42 4.69 -14.22
N PRO A 96 -33.78 3.56 -13.60
CA PRO A 96 -34.85 3.53 -12.60
C PRO A 96 -34.55 4.48 -11.45
N PRO A 97 -35.56 5.08 -10.78
CA PRO A 97 -35.35 6.04 -9.69
C PRO A 97 -34.45 5.53 -8.55
N LYS A 98 -34.42 4.21 -8.33
CA LYS A 98 -33.52 3.56 -7.36
C LYS A 98 -32.04 3.76 -7.70
N ALA A 99 -31.67 3.96 -8.97
CA ALA A 99 -30.31 4.23 -9.40
C ALA A 99 -29.79 5.61 -8.95
N LYS A 100 -30.64 6.48 -8.37
CA LYS A 100 -30.20 7.75 -7.77
C LYS A 100 -29.76 7.64 -6.31
N LYS A 101 -29.74 6.43 -5.74
CA LYS A 101 -29.32 6.19 -4.34
C LYS A 101 -28.00 5.44 -4.29
N PHE A 102 -27.10 5.87 -3.41
CA PHE A 102 -25.80 5.22 -3.21
C PHE A 102 -25.94 3.75 -2.76
N ASP A 103 -26.83 3.48 -1.81
CA ASP A 103 -27.07 2.14 -1.25
C ASP A 103 -27.56 1.12 -2.28
N SER A 104 -28.04 1.60 -3.42
CA SER A 104 -28.41 0.75 -4.54
C SER A 104 -27.15 0.11 -5.16
N PHE A 105 -26.00 0.79 -5.17
CA PHE A 105 -24.76 0.27 -5.73
C PHE A 105 -23.84 -0.37 -4.69
N PHE A 106 -23.94 0.09 -3.44
CA PHE A 106 -23.01 -0.25 -2.38
C PHE A 106 -23.76 -0.63 -1.12
N LYS A 107 -23.57 -1.88 -0.66
CA LYS A 107 -24.09 -2.31 0.63
C LYS A 107 -23.02 -2.08 1.69
N GLN A 108 -23.30 -1.29 2.72
CA GLN A 108 -22.40 -1.18 3.87
C GLN A 108 -22.25 -2.55 4.54
N LEU A 109 -21.02 -3.02 4.71
CA LEU A 109 -20.72 -4.26 5.42
C LEU A 109 -20.61 -4.02 6.92
N TYR A 110 -19.77 -3.05 7.29
CA TYR A 110 -19.54 -2.65 8.67
C TYR A 110 -19.05 -1.20 8.75
N SER A 111 -19.12 -0.66 9.96
CA SER A 111 -18.50 0.59 10.37
C SER A 111 -17.88 0.35 11.74
N ILE A 112 -16.57 0.53 11.85
CA ILE A 112 -15.82 0.29 13.09
C ILE A 112 -15.02 1.53 13.48
N PRO A 113 -14.92 1.86 14.78
CA PRO A 113 -14.03 2.91 15.23
C PRO A 113 -12.58 2.42 15.13
N LEU A 114 -11.75 3.13 14.36
CA LEU A 114 -10.33 2.83 14.23
C LEU A 114 -9.49 3.80 15.06
N ALA A 115 -9.87 5.07 15.08
CA ALA A 115 -9.23 6.07 15.92
C ALA A 115 -9.99 6.23 17.25
N SER A 116 -9.25 6.55 18.30
CA SER A 116 -9.83 6.83 19.62
C SER A 116 -9.27 8.13 20.18
N SER A 117 -10.01 8.75 21.10
CA SER A 117 -9.56 9.96 21.81
C SER A 117 -9.22 11.14 20.88
N ASN A 118 -7.96 11.57 20.85
CA ASN A 118 -7.43 12.66 20.04
C ASN A 118 -6.74 12.19 18.75
N GLU A 119 -6.83 10.91 18.41
CA GLU A 119 -6.30 10.35 17.17
C GLU A 119 -7.30 10.51 16.03
N TYR A 120 -6.76 10.60 14.81
CA TYR A 120 -7.52 10.61 13.57
C TYR A 120 -6.94 9.60 12.60
N ILE A 121 -7.80 8.98 11.78
CA ILE A 121 -7.39 8.13 10.67
C ILE A 121 -6.56 8.97 9.69
N CYS A 122 -5.38 8.48 9.35
CA CYS A 122 -4.53 9.06 8.32
C CYS A 122 -5.20 8.84 6.95
N LYS A 123 -6.05 9.78 6.53
CA LYS A 123 -6.88 9.67 5.32
C LYS A 123 -6.11 9.31 4.06
N ASP A 124 -4.81 9.62 4.01
CA ASP A 124 -3.93 9.40 2.86
C ASP A 124 -3.17 8.07 2.87
N PHE A 125 -3.43 7.23 3.87
CA PHE A 125 -2.78 5.95 4.05
C PHE A 125 -3.79 4.80 4.06
N PHE A 126 -3.63 3.87 3.13
CA PHE A 126 -4.32 2.60 3.11
C PHE A 126 -3.57 1.63 2.19
N LEU A 127 -3.06 0.55 2.78
CA LEU A 127 -2.43 -0.55 2.05
C LEU A 127 -3.24 -1.83 2.29
N TYR A 128 -3.13 -2.80 1.40
CA TYR A 128 -3.68 -4.14 1.61
C TYR A 128 -2.76 -5.17 0.98
N MET A 129 -2.80 -6.39 1.52
CA MET A 129 -2.05 -7.50 0.95
C MET A 129 -2.63 -7.94 -0.40
N GLU A 130 -1.80 -8.55 -1.24
CA GLU A 130 -2.22 -9.12 -2.53
C GLU A 130 -3.30 -10.20 -2.39
N CYS A 131 -3.35 -10.89 -1.24
CA CYS A 131 -4.45 -11.81 -0.93
C CYS A 131 -5.80 -11.13 -0.66
N HIS A 132 -5.82 -9.79 -0.59
CA HIS A 132 -6.99 -8.94 -0.31
C HIS A 132 -7.79 -9.29 0.95
N ARG A 133 -7.17 -10.04 1.88
CA ARG A 133 -7.79 -10.46 3.14
C ARG A 133 -7.61 -9.42 4.23
N PHE A 134 -6.45 -8.79 4.27
CA PHE A 134 -6.07 -7.84 5.31
C PHE A 134 -5.80 -6.46 4.70
N GLY A 135 -6.32 -5.44 5.38
CA GLY A 135 -6.05 -4.03 5.13
C GLY A 135 -5.22 -3.46 6.27
N LEU A 136 -4.25 -2.63 5.92
CA LEU A 136 -3.41 -1.88 6.85
C LEU A 136 -3.83 -0.41 6.81
N PHE A 137 -4.23 0.08 7.96
CA PHE A 137 -4.67 1.44 8.19
C PHE A 137 -3.75 2.11 9.22
N ALA A 138 -3.82 3.42 9.32
CA ALA A 138 -3.06 4.15 10.33
C ALA A 138 -3.91 5.24 10.98
N THR A 139 -3.68 5.43 12.28
CA THR A 139 -4.19 6.56 13.05
C THR A 139 -3.03 7.35 13.62
N SER A 140 -3.23 8.65 13.82
CA SER A 140 -2.21 9.51 14.41
C SER A 140 -2.83 10.61 15.25
N THR A 141 -2.14 11.02 16.32
CA THR A 141 -2.43 12.29 16.98
C THR A 141 -2.03 13.47 16.07
N ALA A 142 -2.45 14.69 16.45
CA ALA A 142 -2.07 15.88 15.73
C ALA A 142 -0.54 16.08 15.76
N GLN A 143 0.01 16.53 14.62
CA GLN A 143 1.43 16.87 14.54
C GLN A 143 1.74 18.05 15.45
N SER A 144 2.79 17.90 16.26
CA SER A 144 3.39 18.96 17.05
C SER A 144 4.73 19.38 16.44
N ASN A 145 5.00 20.68 16.45
CA ASN A 145 6.29 21.23 16.02
C ASN A 145 7.29 21.34 17.19
N GLU A 146 6.94 20.83 18.37
CA GLU A 146 7.82 20.80 19.53
C GLU A 146 9.03 19.90 19.24
N SER A 147 10.20 20.53 19.08
CA SER A 147 11.46 19.91 18.72
C SER A 147 12.31 19.60 19.96
N THR A 148 11.69 19.08 21.03
CA THR A 148 12.45 18.63 22.19
C THR A 148 13.44 17.56 21.74
N ALA A 149 14.72 17.82 21.98
CA ALA A 149 15.81 16.93 21.60
C ALA A 149 15.78 15.69 22.51
N THR A 150 14.97 14.70 22.13
CA THR A 150 15.04 13.35 22.69
C THR A 150 16.32 12.68 22.17
N GLU A 151 16.97 11.89 23.01
CA GLU A 151 18.16 11.13 22.64
C GLU A 151 17.87 10.27 21.38
N GLY A 152 18.76 10.36 20.37
CA GLY A 152 18.62 9.66 19.09
C GLY A 152 17.66 10.30 18.07
N ALA A 153 16.90 11.34 18.42
CA ALA A 153 16.01 12.04 17.48
C ALA A 153 16.77 13.08 16.64
N ILE A 154 16.40 13.21 15.38
CA ILE A 154 16.97 14.20 14.47
C ILE A 154 16.36 15.57 14.73
N HIS A 155 17.24 16.55 14.93
CA HIS A 155 16.83 17.93 15.14
C HIS A 155 16.10 18.50 13.91
N GLY A 156 14.98 19.18 14.15
CA GLY A 156 14.17 19.81 13.10
C GLY A 156 13.16 18.89 12.40
N VAL A 157 13.12 17.59 12.73
CA VAL A 157 12.04 16.70 12.27
C VAL A 157 10.81 16.88 13.17
N PRO A 158 9.59 16.99 12.62
CA PRO A 158 8.37 17.12 13.43
C PRO A 158 8.16 15.97 14.43
N LEU A 159 7.21 16.17 15.34
CA LEU A 159 6.79 15.18 16.34
C LEU A 159 5.34 14.78 16.10
N ILE A 160 5.05 13.49 16.08
CA ILE A 160 3.70 12.97 16.32
C ILE A 160 3.79 12.10 17.57
N GLU A 161 2.98 12.41 18.59
CA GLU A 161 3.05 11.74 19.88
C GLU A 161 2.77 10.24 19.76
N LYS A 162 1.80 9.87 18.91
CA LYS A 162 1.43 8.48 18.68
C LYS A 162 0.94 8.28 17.26
N ILE A 163 1.54 7.32 16.57
CA ILE A 163 1.12 6.81 15.26
C ILE A 163 0.86 5.31 15.44
N THR A 164 -0.34 4.84 15.13
CA THR A 164 -0.71 3.44 15.28
C THR A 164 -1.08 2.85 13.94
N PHE A 165 -0.44 1.76 13.55
CA PHE A 165 -0.84 0.96 12.39
C PHE A 165 -1.79 -0.14 12.84
N HIS A 166 -2.92 -0.26 12.16
CA HIS A 166 -3.98 -1.21 12.47
C HIS A 166 -4.09 -2.23 11.35
N LEU A 167 -3.94 -3.51 11.68
CA LEU A 167 -4.19 -4.61 10.76
C LEU A 167 -5.65 -5.05 10.90
N VAL A 168 -6.44 -4.85 9.85
CA VAL A 168 -7.88 -5.12 9.85
C VAL A 168 -8.21 -6.20 8.84
N ARG A 169 -9.07 -7.15 9.21
CA ARG A 169 -9.64 -8.11 8.27
C ARG A 169 -10.75 -7.45 7.47
N LEU A 170 -10.60 -7.40 6.15
CA LEU A 170 -11.51 -6.65 5.29
C LEU A 170 -12.92 -7.26 5.20
N GLU A 171 -13.06 -8.56 5.45
CA GLU A 171 -14.33 -9.28 5.36
C GLU A 171 -15.35 -8.87 6.43
N ASP A 172 -14.91 -8.76 7.68
CA ASP A 172 -15.75 -8.60 8.87
C ASP A 172 -15.40 -7.37 9.72
N GLY A 173 -14.30 -6.67 9.42
CA GLY A 173 -13.88 -5.47 10.14
C GLY A 173 -13.21 -5.76 11.48
N VAL A 174 -12.77 -7.00 11.73
CA VAL A 174 -12.05 -7.30 12.97
C VAL A 174 -10.64 -6.72 12.91
N ILE A 175 -10.29 -5.89 13.90
CA ILE A 175 -8.92 -5.44 14.14
C ILE A 175 -8.15 -6.64 14.72
N LEU A 176 -7.14 -7.10 14.00
CA LEU A 176 -6.39 -8.31 14.33
C LEU A 176 -5.17 -8.00 15.19
N ASP A 177 -4.45 -6.92 14.85
CA ASP A 177 -3.23 -6.52 15.54
C ASP A 177 -2.94 -5.02 15.32
N GLU A 178 -2.11 -4.45 16.18
CA GLU A 178 -1.70 -3.05 16.13
C GLU A 178 -0.21 -2.86 16.41
N LYS A 179 0.41 -1.89 15.72
CA LYS A 179 1.78 -1.46 16.00
C LYS A 179 1.81 0.04 16.20
N ALA A 180 2.08 0.47 17.44
CA ALA A 180 2.21 1.87 17.80
C ALA A 180 3.68 2.34 17.77
N PHE A 181 3.89 3.54 17.25
CA PHE A 181 5.13 4.31 17.28
C PHE A 181 4.87 5.58 18.07
N CYS A 182 5.66 5.79 19.12
CA CYS A 182 5.51 6.94 20.02
C CYS A 182 6.63 7.96 19.77
N ASN A 183 6.26 9.24 19.83
CA ASN A 183 7.17 10.36 19.67
C ASN A 183 8.02 10.31 18.40
N ASP A 184 7.42 9.88 17.30
CA ASP A 184 8.10 9.67 16.02
C ASP A 184 7.45 10.51 14.91
N PHE A 185 8.05 10.50 13.74
CA PHE A 185 7.48 11.05 12.52
C PHE A 185 7.61 10.05 11.38
N ILE A 186 6.47 9.50 10.98
CA ILE A 186 6.34 8.60 9.83
C ILE A 186 5.47 9.33 8.80
N ASN A 187 6.02 9.59 7.61
CA ASN A 187 5.31 10.35 6.59
C ASN A 187 4.26 9.47 5.87
N LEU A 188 3.03 9.46 6.37
CA LEU A 188 1.94 8.67 5.81
C LEU A 188 1.24 9.33 4.62
N ALA A 189 1.60 10.58 4.26
CA ALA A 189 1.05 11.23 3.08
C ALA A 189 1.41 10.42 1.83
N HIS A 190 0.39 10.08 1.04
CA HIS A 190 0.53 9.25 -0.15
C HIS A 190 1.24 7.91 0.08
N SER A 191 1.19 7.37 1.31
CA SER A 191 1.85 6.12 1.70
C SER A 191 3.38 6.11 1.47
N ILE A 192 4.04 7.27 1.54
CA ILE A 192 5.50 7.37 1.30
C ILE A 192 6.31 6.70 2.41
N GLY A 193 5.85 6.80 3.65
CA GLY A 193 6.55 6.32 4.85
C GLY A 193 6.28 4.87 5.20
N ALA A 194 5.42 4.16 4.46
CA ALA A 194 5.18 2.74 4.67
C ALA A 194 4.91 2.04 3.34
N TYR A 195 5.61 0.93 3.10
CA TYR A 195 5.53 0.17 1.86
C TYR A 195 5.35 -1.31 2.16
N MET A 196 4.60 -2.00 1.30
CA MET A 196 4.32 -3.42 1.44
C MET A 196 4.80 -4.17 0.21
N TYR A 197 5.49 -5.28 0.44
CA TYR A 197 5.91 -6.22 -0.60
C TYR A 197 5.58 -7.63 -0.12
N GLU A 198 4.65 -8.29 -0.81
CA GLU A 198 4.06 -9.58 -0.40
C GLU A 198 3.50 -9.52 1.03
N ASP A 199 4.17 -10.14 1.99
CA ASP A 199 3.83 -10.15 3.42
C ASP A 199 4.75 -9.28 4.28
N LEU A 200 5.75 -8.62 3.69
CA LEU A 200 6.68 -7.73 4.37
C LEU A 200 6.20 -6.28 4.30
N LEU A 201 6.14 -5.65 5.46
CA LEU A 201 5.79 -4.25 5.68
C LEU A 201 7.04 -3.49 6.14
N CYS A 202 7.46 -2.51 5.35
CA CYS A 202 8.54 -1.60 5.69
C CYS A 202 7.96 -0.26 6.14
N ILE A 203 8.31 0.22 7.33
CA ILE A 203 7.87 1.50 7.90
C ILE A 203 9.10 2.36 8.18
N VAL A 204 9.13 3.58 7.64
CA VAL A 204 10.27 4.49 7.75
C VAL A 204 10.02 5.52 8.85
N SER A 205 10.69 5.33 9.98
CA SER A 205 10.86 6.33 11.03
C SER A 205 11.84 7.40 10.56
N LEU A 206 11.33 8.59 10.25
CA LEU A 206 12.17 9.70 9.81
C LEU A 206 12.88 10.37 10.98
N ARG A 207 12.23 10.45 12.16
CA ARG A 207 12.81 11.13 13.32
C ARG A 207 13.99 10.34 13.90
N TYR A 208 13.91 9.01 13.90
CA TYR A 208 14.97 8.12 14.39
C TYR A 208 15.80 7.48 13.29
N GLN A 209 15.59 7.87 12.03
CA GLN A 209 16.32 7.32 10.88
C GLN A 209 16.39 5.78 10.91
N THR A 210 15.23 5.15 11.09
CA THR A 210 15.10 3.69 11.23
C THR A 210 14.04 3.16 10.29
N ILE A 211 14.34 2.05 9.60
CA ILE A 211 13.37 1.30 8.81
C ILE A 211 12.99 0.08 9.63
N HIS A 212 11.72 0.01 10.02
CA HIS A 212 11.12 -1.14 10.68
C HIS A 212 10.59 -2.09 9.62
N ILE A 213 11.03 -3.35 9.66
CA ILE A 213 10.57 -4.42 8.77
C ILE A 213 9.72 -5.36 9.62
N LEU A 214 8.43 -5.37 9.33
CA LEU A 214 7.45 -6.26 9.93
C LEU A 214 6.98 -7.29 8.90
N GLN A 215 6.55 -8.44 9.36
CA GLN A 215 5.93 -9.49 8.55
C GLN A 215 4.50 -9.70 9.02
N ILE A 216 3.56 -9.63 8.08
CA ILE A 216 2.15 -9.90 8.30
C ILE A 216 1.93 -11.41 8.19
N ARG A 217 1.63 -12.08 9.29
CA ARG A 217 1.36 -13.53 9.30
C ARG A 217 -0.08 -13.82 8.87
N ASP A 218 -0.31 -14.99 8.26
CA ASP A 218 -1.65 -15.47 7.91
C ASP A 218 -2.60 -15.61 9.11
N SER A 219 -2.03 -15.75 10.31
CA SER A 219 -2.76 -15.76 11.59
C SER A 219 -3.33 -14.39 11.96
N GLY A 220 -2.91 -13.31 11.28
CA GLY A 220 -3.36 -11.94 11.54
C GLY A 220 -2.47 -11.18 12.54
N ASN A 221 -1.18 -11.49 12.63
CA ASN A 221 -0.25 -10.80 13.55
C ASN A 221 0.82 -10.02 12.77
N LEU A 222 1.24 -8.88 13.32
CA LEU A 222 2.36 -8.06 12.89
C LEU A 222 3.61 -8.45 13.67
N VAL A 223 4.53 -9.17 13.03
CA VAL A 223 5.77 -9.62 13.67
C VAL A 223 6.93 -8.74 13.21
N GLU A 224 7.58 -8.04 14.13
CA GLU A 224 8.80 -7.28 13.83
C GLU A 224 9.94 -8.26 13.52
N VAL A 225 10.43 -8.23 12.29
CA VAL A 225 11.49 -9.13 11.80
C VAL A 225 12.85 -8.48 11.94
N ARG A 226 12.94 -7.19 11.63
CA ARG A 226 14.23 -6.49 11.57
C ARG A 226 14.07 -4.98 11.67
N ASN A 227 15.03 -4.31 12.30
CA ASN A 227 15.18 -2.86 12.27
C ASN A 227 16.50 -2.48 11.62
N ILE A 228 16.45 -1.54 10.67
CA ILE A 228 17.62 -0.99 9.99
C ILE A 228 17.74 0.48 10.40
N GLY A 229 18.65 0.77 11.33
CA GLY A 229 18.82 2.10 11.91
C GLY A 229 20.23 2.63 11.70
N ALA A 230 20.91 2.93 12.81
CA ALA A 230 22.34 3.27 12.82
C ALA A 230 23.21 2.19 12.15
N PHE A 231 22.81 0.93 12.32
CA PHE A 231 23.50 -0.25 11.83
C PHE A 231 22.65 -0.96 10.77
N CYS A 232 23.31 -1.39 9.69
CA CYS A 232 22.67 -2.11 8.57
C CYS A 232 22.80 -3.63 8.73
N ARG A 233 23.72 -4.11 9.58
CA ARG A 233 23.90 -5.51 9.97
C ARG A 233 23.84 -5.65 11.49
N GLU A 234 23.53 -6.85 11.95
CA GLU A 234 23.39 -7.15 13.38
C GLU A 234 24.74 -7.12 14.11
N ASP A 235 25.83 -7.37 13.40
CA ASP A 235 27.20 -7.44 13.90
C ASP A 235 27.97 -6.10 13.79
N ASP A 236 27.43 -5.08 13.10
CA ASP A 236 28.11 -3.80 12.87
C ASP A 236 28.56 -3.11 14.18
N GLU A 237 27.76 -3.24 15.25
CA GLU A 237 28.06 -2.66 16.57
C GLU A 237 29.34 -3.27 17.16
N LEU A 238 29.52 -4.58 17.06
CA LEU A 238 30.72 -5.29 17.52
C LEU A 238 31.97 -4.89 16.71
N PHE A 239 31.82 -4.71 15.40
CA PHE A 239 32.91 -4.23 14.54
C PHE A 239 33.34 -2.81 14.91
N LEU A 240 32.40 -1.91 15.20
CA LEU A 240 32.74 -0.55 15.60
C LEU A 240 33.39 -0.51 16.98
N HIS A 241 32.87 -1.24 17.98
CA HIS A 241 33.47 -1.28 19.31
C HIS A 241 34.88 -1.88 19.33
N SER A 242 35.18 -2.86 18.47
CA SER A 242 36.54 -3.39 18.33
C SER A 242 37.54 -2.41 17.70
N HIS A 243 37.06 -1.42 16.94
CA HIS A 243 37.91 -0.44 16.26
C HIS A 243 37.95 0.94 16.96
N ILE A 244 37.01 1.24 17.86
CA ILE A 244 36.98 2.50 18.62
C ILE A 244 38.11 2.59 19.67
N GLN A 245 38.78 1.49 20.00
CA GLN A 245 39.94 1.52 20.91
C GLN A 245 41.16 2.28 20.35
N THR A 246 41.16 2.73 19.09
CA THR A 246 42.32 3.39 18.45
C THR A 246 42.09 4.80 17.90
N GLY A 247 40.95 5.46 18.14
CA GLY A 247 40.74 6.82 17.61
C GLY A 247 39.72 7.68 18.35
N TYR A 248 40.19 8.75 18.99
CA TYR A 248 39.36 9.88 19.45
C TYR A 248 38.76 10.62 18.25
N GLY A 249 37.50 10.32 17.92
CA GLY A 249 36.74 11.08 16.95
C GLY A 249 35.29 10.60 16.97
N GLY A 250 34.36 11.46 17.35
CA GLY A 250 32.93 11.13 17.34
C GLY A 250 32.53 10.60 15.97
N SER A 251 31.96 9.39 15.93
CA SER A 251 31.52 8.75 14.71
C SER A 251 30.31 9.50 14.16
N PHE A 252 30.55 10.39 13.20
CA PHE A 252 29.49 10.98 12.40
C PHE A 252 28.88 9.86 11.54
N LEU A 253 27.79 9.26 12.01
CA LEU A 253 27.07 8.27 11.22
C LEU A 253 26.38 9.00 10.05
N PRO A 254 26.72 8.69 8.78
CA PRO A 254 26.08 9.32 7.63
C PRO A 254 24.59 8.96 7.62
N GLY A 255 23.73 9.80 7.05
CA GLY A 255 22.27 9.57 7.10
C GLY A 255 21.83 8.21 6.53
N ILE A 256 20.69 7.68 6.98
CA ILE A 256 20.20 6.33 6.62
C ILE A 256 20.21 6.05 5.11
N LYS A 257 19.89 7.04 4.28
CA LYS A 257 19.94 6.90 2.81
C LYS A 257 21.33 6.48 2.32
N GLN A 258 22.38 7.13 2.83
CA GLN A 258 23.75 6.81 2.43
C GLN A 258 24.15 5.44 2.96
N ARG A 259 23.83 5.12 4.22
CA ARG A 259 24.12 3.79 4.81
C ARG A 259 23.46 2.67 4.02
N LEU A 260 22.20 2.85 3.63
CA LEU A 260 21.44 1.84 2.88
C LEU A 260 21.98 1.68 1.46
N LEU A 261 22.27 2.79 0.75
CA LEU A 261 22.84 2.73 -0.59
C LEU A 261 24.23 2.07 -0.59
N SER A 262 25.07 2.39 0.40
CA SER A 262 26.36 1.71 0.57
C SER A 262 26.18 0.22 0.86
N TYR A 263 25.24 -0.16 1.74
CA TYR A 263 24.95 -1.56 2.03
C TYR A 263 24.49 -2.33 0.78
N ILE A 264 23.53 -1.78 0.03
CA ILE A 264 23.02 -2.38 -1.21
C ILE A 264 24.16 -2.48 -2.23
N PHE A 265 24.91 -1.40 -2.45
CA PHE A 265 26.03 -1.39 -3.39
C PHE A 265 27.07 -2.46 -3.05
N CYS A 266 27.54 -2.52 -1.79
CA CYS A 266 28.51 -3.53 -1.37
C CYS A 266 27.96 -4.95 -1.51
N LYS A 267 26.67 -5.16 -1.20
CA LYS A 267 26.04 -6.47 -1.37
C LYS A 267 26.00 -6.88 -2.84
N THR A 268 25.51 -6.01 -3.72
CA THR A 268 25.44 -6.29 -5.16
C THR A 268 26.83 -6.43 -5.79
N TRP A 269 27.79 -5.60 -5.37
CA TRP A 269 29.17 -5.65 -5.86
C TRP A 269 29.87 -6.96 -5.48
N ASN A 270 29.69 -7.41 -4.25
CA ASN A 270 30.25 -8.68 -3.78
C ASN A 270 29.49 -9.91 -4.30
N GLU A 271 28.26 -9.74 -4.82
CA GLU A 271 27.46 -10.78 -5.49
C GLU A 271 27.81 -10.93 -6.99
N VAL A 272 28.62 -10.04 -7.58
CA VAL A 272 29.20 -10.28 -8.91
C VAL A 272 30.30 -11.34 -8.76
N PRO A 273 30.17 -12.54 -9.35
CA PRO A 273 31.24 -13.53 -9.30
C PRO A 273 32.40 -13.03 -10.16
N ASP A 274 33.48 -12.68 -9.47
CA ASP A 274 34.80 -12.59 -10.06
C ASP A 274 35.24 -14.01 -10.45
N GLN A 275 34.91 -14.47 -11.68
CA GLN A 275 35.61 -15.60 -12.34
C GLN A 275 35.33 -15.90 -13.84
N THR A 276 34.75 -14.99 -14.65
CA THR A 276 34.64 -15.25 -16.12
C THR A 276 35.06 -14.09 -17.04
N LEU A 277 35.71 -13.03 -16.53
CA LEU A 277 36.16 -11.90 -17.36
C LEU A 277 37.67 -11.61 -17.27
N VAL A 278 38.51 -12.61 -16.98
CA VAL A 278 40.00 -12.49 -17.06
C VAL A 278 40.62 -13.60 -17.93
N SER A 279 39.99 -14.00 -19.03
CA SER A 279 40.59 -14.97 -19.97
C SER A 279 40.52 -14.59 -21.45
N TYR A 280 40.30 -13.31 -21.79
CA TYR A 280 40.34 -12.84 -23.19
C TYR A 280 41.29 -11.65 -23.42
N LEU A 281 42.38 -11.59 -22.65
CA LEU A 281 43.54 -10.74 -22.98
C LEU A 281 44.84 -11.51 -22.74
N VAL A 282 45.11 -12.46 -23.63
CA VAL A 282 46.47 -12.81 -24.12
C VAL A 282 46.37 -12.97 -25.62
#